data_AF-A0AAU7CQY3-F1
#
_entry.id   AF-A0AAU7CQY3-F1
#
_cell.length_a   1.000
_cell.length_b   1.000
_cell.length_c   1.000
_cell.angle_alpha   90.00
_cell.angle_beta   90.00
_cell.angle_gamma   90.00
#
_symmetry.space_group_name_H-M   'P 1'
#
loop_
_entity.id
_entity.type
_entity.pdbx_description
1 polymer ?
#
loop_
_entity_poly.entity_id
_entity_poly.type
_entity_poly.pdbx_seq_one_letter_code
_entity_poly.pdbx_strand_id
1 'polypeptide(L)'
;MTDESPLTGEIHFTRLFPWLRLFRGIGVSIDPKKLFLAAIGLIALNAGWGALDRAFPNSDPRIPAGLSSLAVASTPARGDSGFDLGLSLWQLTEPVQCLITPFVAIFSVRTGGISLLHAFLAAVWAVVVWGLIGGAIARIATVQVATGERMGVKNALKFAFGKSVPLVLGPLSPLLGIAILTVPCVFFGLLYRLPTSIGPIVAGLLLVLPLLAGLVMALILVGLATGWPLMHASVAAEAEDGFDALSRSYAYVFQRPLRYAFYLILAWIIGLAGIVFVSLFAQLVVQMAQWALSYSAPHDQLQALLQPGRVPLDSAAAKLHTFWLAVVGLLAHGWIYSYFWSAASTIYLLLRQDVDGTDWRQVALPPAPPNPLLPAVEPISTPDNLNTAGME
;
A
#
# COMPACT_ATOMS: atom_id res chain seq x y z
N MET A 1 -38.97 21.49 20.51
CA MET A 1 -38.78 22.94 20.67
C MET A 1 -38.34 23.19 22.10
N THR A 2 -37.03 23.36 22.30
CA THR A 2 -36.40 24.03 23.44
C THR A 2 -35.00 24.43 22.98
N ASP A 3 -34.87 25.72 22.67
CA ASP A 3 -33.67 26.56 22.60
C ASP A 3 -32.39 26.01 21.98
N GLU A 4 -32.26 26.18 20.65
CA GLU A 4 -30.96 26.50 20.05
C GLU A 4 -30.77 28.02 20.06
N SER A 5 -29.88 28.47 20.95
CA SER A 5 -29.33 29.83 21.00
C SER A 5 -28.22 30.00 19.94
N PRO A 6 -28.02 31.21 19.36
CA PRO A 6 -27.62 31.39 17.97
C PRO A 6 -26.11 31.48 17.74
N LEU A 7 -25.68 31.02 16.55
CA LEU A 7 -24.67 31.66 15.69
C LEU A 7 -23.36 32.17 16.33
N THR A 8 -22.70 31.36 17.17
CA THR A 8 -21.23 31.28 17.14
C THR A 8 -20.84 29.98 16.47
N GLY A 9 -21.18 29.88 15.18
CA GLY A 9 -20.72 28.78 14.34
C GLY A 9 -19.22 28.92 14.16
N GLU A 10 -18.44 28.24 15.01
CA GLU A 10 -17.06 27.93 14.64
C GLU A 10 -17.13 27.28 13.26
N ILE A 11 -16.66 28.00 12.24
CA ILE A 11 -16.55 27.45 10.90
C ILE A 11 -15.49 26.36 11.00
N HIS A 12 -15.93 25.13 11.21
CA HIS A 12 -15.05 23.98 11.07
C HIS A 12 -14.70 23.87 9.58
N PHE A 13 -13.58 24.47 9.19
CA PHE A 13 -13.07 24.44 7.81
C PHE A 13 -13.00 23.02 7.23
N THR A 14 -12.88 21.99 8.08
CA THR A 14 -12.93 20.57 7.70
C THR A 14 -14.31 20.06 7.26
N ARG A 15 -15.40 20.80 7.54
CA ARG A 15 -16.74 20.57 7.01
C ARG A 15 -16.92 21.24 5.63
N LEU A 16 -16.34 22.43 5.44
CA LEU A 16 -16.40 23.16 4.16
C LEU A 16 -15.41 22.60 3.12
N PHE A 17 -14.23 22.15 3.58
CA PHE A 17 -13.15 21.64 2.76
C PHE A 17 -12.69 20.27 3.29
N PRO A 18 -13.39 19.17 2.93
CA PRO A 18 -13.06 17.82 3.40
C PRO A 18 -11.62 17.41 3.10
N TRP A 19 -11.04 17.90 2.00
CA TRP A 19 -9.65 17.64 1.59
C TRP A 19 -8.59 18.09 2.62
N LEU A 20 -8.91 19.03 3.52
CA LEU A 20 -8.01 19.44 4.61
C LEU A 20 -7.65 18.28 5.55
N ARG A 21 -8.44 17.21 5.55
CA ARG A 21 -8.16 15.98 6.32
C ARG A 21 -6.94 15.23 5.82
N LEU A 22 -6.55 15.41 4.55
CA LEU A 22 -5.31 14.82 4.02
C LEU A 22 -4.07 15.35 4.72
N PHE A 23 -4.08 16.59 5.24
CA PHE A 23 -2.97 17.12 6.05
C PHE A 23 -2.85 16.42 7.40
N ARG A 24 -3.97 15.99 8.01
CA ARG A 24 -3.92 15.13 9.20
C ARG A 24 -3.27 13.77 8.88
N GLY A 25 -3.37 13.31 7.63
CA GLY A 25 -2.70 12.12 7.13
C GLY A 25 -1.17 12.11 7.35
N ILE A 26 -0.49 13.26 7.27
CA ILE A 26 0.95 13.36 7.58
C ILE A 26 1.20 13.04 9.06
N GLY A 27 0.53 13.75 9.98
CA GLY A 27 0.74 13.54 11.42
C GLY A 27 0.37 12.11 11.85
N VAL A 28 -0.65 11.55 11.19
CA VAL A 28 -1.06 10.16 11.32
C VAL A 28 0.07 9.23 10.85
N SER A 29 0.71 9.47 9.70
CA SER A 29 1.76 8.60 9.14
C SER A 29 3.04 8.48 9.97
N ILE A 30 3.33 9.43 10.87
CA ILE A 30 4.53 9.44 11.75
C ILE A 30 4.32 8.58 13.02
N ASP A 31 3.13 7.99 13.22
CA ASP A 31 2.89 7.10 14.35
C ASP A 31 3.91 5.94 14.39
N PRO A 32 4.68 5.77 15.48
CA PRO A 32 5.71 4.75 15.58
C PRO A 32 5.18 3.33 15.34
N LYS A 33 3.89 3.07 15.63
CA LYS A 33 3.25 1.77 15.37
C LYS A 33 3.20 1.43 13.88
N LYS A 34 2.93 2.44 13.04
CA LYS A 34 2.83 2.25 11.59
C LYS A 34 4.20 2.22 10.93
N LEU A 35 5.15 3.01 11.43
CA LEU A 35 6.55 2.92 11.02
C LEU A 35 7.14 1.54 11.33
N PHE A 36 6.86 1.00 12.52
CA PHE A 36 7.28 -0.35 12.89
C PHE A 36 6.66 -1.43 11.99
N LEU A 37 5.36 -1.36 11.72
CA LEU A 37 4.70 -2.29 10.78
C LEU A 37 5.26 -2.16 9.37
N ALA A 38 5.48 -0.94 8.87
CA ALA A 38 6.06 -0.70 7.55
C ALA A 38 7.48 -1.26 7.46
N ALA A 39 8.30 -1.08 8.49
CA ALA A 39 9.65 -1.66 8.57
C ALA A 39 9.61 -3.20 8.52
N ILE A 40 8.69 -3.84 9.26
CA ILE A 40 8.48 -5.30 9.18
C ILE A 40 8.06 -5.72 7.77
N GLY A 41 7.12 -5.00 7.15
CA GLY A 41 6.68 -5.27 5.79
C GLY A 41 7.82 -5.18 4.78
N LEU A 42 8.65 -4.14 4.88
CA LEU A 42 9.85 -3.97 4.06
C LEU A 42 10.86 -5.09 4.25
N ILE A 43 11.14 -5.51 5.49
CA ILE A 43 12.04 -6.63 5.77
C ILE A 43 11.48 -7.93 5.18
N ALA A 44 10.19 -8.22 5.41
CA ALA A 44 9.54 -9.43 4.90
C ALA A 44 9.52 -9.48 3.37
N LEU A 45 9.24 -8.35 2.72
CA LEU A 45 9.26 -8.21 1.28
C LEU A 45 10.66 -8.51 0.72
N ASN A 46 11.68 -7.83 1.23
CA ASN A 46 13.08 -8.03 0.80
C ASN A 46 13.56 -9.46 1.05
N ALA A 47 13.20 -10.05 2.19
CA ALA A 47 13.58 -11.42 2.51
C ALA A 47 12.99 -12.41 1.50
N GLY A 48 11.70 -12.28 1.15
CA GLY A 48 11.06 -13.18 0.20
C GLY A 48 11.53 -12.98 -1.23
N TRP A 49 11.72 -11.73 -1.69
CA TRP A 49 12.30 -11.49 -3.02
C TRP A 49 13.74 -11.98 -3.11
N GLY A 50 14.58 -11.71 -2.10
CA GLY A 50 15.94 -12.26 -2.08
C GLY A 50 15.97 -13.80 -2.01
N ALA A 51 14.98 -14.45 -1.41
CA ALA A 51 14.84 -15.91 -1.45
C ALA A 51 14.46 -16.41 -2.85
N LEU A 52 13.54 -15.71 -3.53
CA LEU A 52 13.15 -16.02 -4.91
C LEU A 52 14.29 -15.80 -5.90
N ASP A 53 15.03 -14.68 -5.79
CA ASP A 53 16.18 -14.40 -6.65
C ASP A 53 17.25 -15.51 -6.54
N ARG A 54 17.48 -16.05 -5.33
CA ARG A 54 18.38 -17.21 -5.13
C ARG A 54 17.83 -18.51 -5.69
N ALA A 55 16.51 -18.70 -5.66
CA ALA A 55 15.86 -19.87 -6.24
C ALA A 55 15.83 -19.83 -7.78
N PHE A 56 15.88 -18.64 -8.38
CA PHE A 56 15.81 -18.41 -9.82
C PHE A 56 17.02 -17.62 -10.36
N PRO A 57 18.25 -18.15 -10.26
CA PRO A 57 19.48 -17.41 -10.59
C PRO A 57 19.62 -17.02 -12.07
N ASN A 58 18.88 -17.70 -12.96
CA ASN A 58 18.92 -17.46 -14.42
C ASN A 58 17.89 -16.43 -14.90
N SER A 59 17.28 -15.68 -13.97
CA SER A 59 16.28 -14.66 -14.28
C SER A 59 16.64 -13.33 -13.64
N ASP A 60 16.24 -12.22 -14.26
CA ASP A 60 16.63 -10.89 -13.76
C ASP A 60 16.12 -10.67 -12.32
N PRO A 61 16.99 -10.14 -11.42
CA PRO A 61 16.62 -9.85 -10.04
C PRO A 61 15.53 -8.78 -10.00
N ARG A 62 14.58 -8.94 -9.08
CA ARG A 62 13.34 -8.13 -9.07
C ARG A 62 13.27 -7.09 -7.98
N ILE A 63 14.34 -6.93 -7.21
CA ILE A 63 14.42 -5.93 -6.13
C ILE A 63 14.42 -4.53 -6.77
N PRO A 64 13.39 -3.69 -6.52
CA PRO A 64 13.37 -2.30 -6.94
C PRO A 64 14.57 -1.55 -6.38
N ALA A 65 15.15 -0.65 -7.20
CA ALA A 65 16.34 0.11 -6.86
C ALA A 65 16.26 0.84 -5.48
N GLY A 66 15.06 1.25 -5.06
CA GLY A 66 14.80 1.90 -3.77
C GLY A 66 15.09 1.02 -2.55
N LEU A 67 14.82 -0.29 -2.63
CA LEU A 67 15.11 -1.22 -1.53
C LEU A 67 16.59 -1.55 -1.41
N SER A 68 17.31 -1.62 -2.54
CA SER A 68 18.78 -1.68 -2.56
C SER A 68 19.44 -0.42 -2.00
N SER A 69 18.74 0.73 -1.99
CA SER A 69 19.24 1.98 -1.42
C SER A 69 19.16 2.04 0.13
N LEU A 70 18.41 1.14 0.79
CA LEU A 70 18.39 1.01 2.26
C LEU A 70 19.77 0.76 2.87
N ALA A 71 20.70 0.21 2.08
CA ALA A 71 22.09 -0.03 2.47
C ALA A 71 23.04 1.15 2.16
N VAL A 72 22.63 2.12 1.34
CA VAL A 72 23.54 3.12 0.73
C VAL A 72 23.15 4.58 0.99
N ALA A 73 21.87 4.89 1.27
CA ALA A 73 21.37 6.26 1.29
C ALA A 73 21.64 7.07 2.58
N SER A 74 22.34 6.51 3.57
CA SER A 74 22.54 7.18 4.88
C SER A 74 23.76 8.09 4.98
N THR A 75 24.43 8.45 3.89
CA THR A 75 25.41 9.56 3.92
C THR A 75 25.46 10.38 2.65
N PRO A 76 25.63 11.71 2.77
CA PRO A 76 25.98 12.54 1.63
C PRO A 76 27.39 12.16 1.16
N ALA A 77 27.51 11.76 -0.12
CA ALA A 77 28.80 11.81 -0.79
C ALA A 77 29.27 13.27 -0.73
N ARG A 78 30.43 13.50 -0.09
CA ARG A 78 31.03 14.83 0.05
C ARG A 78 31.32 15.38 -1.35
N GLY A 79 30.45 16.25 -1.84
CA GLY A 79 30.55 16.86 -3.18
C GLY A 79 29.21 17.32 -3.76
N ASP A 80 28.14 16.54 -3.55
CA ASP A 80 26.79 16.88 -4.03
C ASP A 80 25.88 17.24 -2.85
N SER A 81 25.95 18.49 -2.41
CA SER A 81 24.96 19.12 -1.53
C SER A 81 23.68 19.49 -2.28
N GLY A 82 23.37 18.78 -3.37
CA GLY A 82 22.10 18.89 -4.08
C GLY A 82 21.12 17.90 -3.47
N PHE A 83 20.03 18.40 -2.88
CA PHE A 83 18.85 17.57 -2.70
C PHE A 83 18.43 17.06 -4.08
N ASP A 84 18.63 15.77 -4.38
CA ASP A 84 18.26 15.20 -5.67
C ASP A 84 16.74 15.15 -5.79
N LEU A 85 16.18 16.29 -6.20
CA LEU A 85 14.74 16.49 -6.40
C LEU A 85 14.18 15.43 -7.34
N GLY A 86 14.94 15.02 -8.37
CA GLY A 86 14.51 14.07 -9.39
C GLY A 86 14.22 12.67 -8.82
N LEU A 87 15.14 12.15 -8.00
CA LEU A 87 14.93 10.87 -7.30
C LEU A 87 13.88 10.99 -6.19
N SER A 88 13.81 12.13 -5.48
CA SER A 88 12.84 12.33 -4.39
C SER A 88 11.38 12.38 -4.87
N LEU A 89 11.10 12.90 -6.07
CA LEU A 89 9.74 13.02 -6.61
C LEU A 89 9.06 11.67 -6.81
N TRP A 90 9.84 10.67 -7.24
CA TRP A 90 9.31 9.37 -7.61
C TRP A 90 9.33 8.35 -6.47
N GLN A 91 10.11 8.59 -5.40
CA GLN A 91 10.17 7.74 -4.20
C GLN A 91 8.80 7.51 -3.55
N LEU A 92 7.91 8.50 -3.55
CA LEU A 92 6.55 8.34 -3.00
C LEU A 92 5.70 7.31 -3.76
N THR A 93 6.04 7.04 -5.02
CA THR A 93 5.34 6.04 -5.83
C THR A 93 5.97 4.65 -5.68
N GLU A 94 7.01 4.49 -4.86
CA GLU A 94 7.66 3.20 -4.63
C GLU A 94 6.71 2.11 -4.13
N PRO A 95 5.75 2.35 -3.19
CA PRO A 95 4.78 1.32 -2.82
C PRO A 95 3.96 0.81 -4.01
N VAL A 96 3.65 1.69 -4.96
CA VAL A 96 2.94 1.35 -6.19
C VAL A 96 3.85 0.57 -7.14
N GLN A 97 5.08 1.04 -7.36
CA GLN A 97 6.06 0.36 -8.21
C GLN A 97 6.40 -1.04 -7.69
N CYS A 98 6.57 -1.17 -6.37
CA CYS A 98 6.86 -2.41 -5.68
C CYS A 98 5.83 -3.50 -6.01
N LEU A 99 4.56 -3.13 -6.14
CA LEU A 99 3.51 -4.07 -6.50
C LEU A 99 3.36 -4.24 -8.01
N ILE A 100 3.42 -3.15 -8.79
CA ILE A 100 3.19 -3.18 -10.24
C ILE A 100 4.35 -3.85 -11.01
N THR A 101 5.60 -3.66 -10.60
CA THR A 101 6.78 -4.16 -11.32
C THR A 101 6.73 -5.66 -11.63
N PRO A 102 6.45 -6.56 -10.66
CA PRO A 102 6.35 -7.98 -10.96
C PRO A 102 5.15 -8.31 -11.88
N PHE A 103 4.05 -7.56 -11.83
CA PHE A 103 2.93 -7.73 -12.78
C PHE A 103 3.31 -7.31 -14.20
N VAL A 104 4.00 -6.18 -14.38
CA VAL A 104 4.47 -5.75 -15.70
C VAL A 104 5.37 -6.81 -16.34
N ALA A 105 6.22 -7.46 -15.53
CA ALA A 105 7.04 -8.58 -16.00
C ALA A 105 6.20 -9.78 -16.48
N ILE A 106 5.09 -10.11 -15.80
CA ILE A 106 4.16 -11.20 -16.21
C ILE A 106 3.56 -10.91 -17.59
N PHE A 107 3.21 -9.66 -17.88
CA PHE A 107 2.57 -9.25 -19.13
C PHE A 107 3.54 -8.84 -20.24
N SER A 108 4.85 -8.97 -20.01
CA SER A 108 5.86 -8.62 -21.03
C SER A 108 5.91 -9.67 -22.15
N VAL A 109 6.09 -9.19 -23.40
CA VAL A 109 6.07 -10.05 -24.58
C VAL A 109 7.28 -10.99 -24.56
N ARG A 110 7.02 -12.31 -24.59
CA ARG A 110 8.05 -13.38 -24.74
C ARG A 110 8.92 -13.62 -23.49
N THR A 111 8.32 -13.70 -22.30
CA THR A 111 9.00 -14.26 -21.12
C THR A 111 9.16 -15.78 -21.22
N GLY A 112 10.37 -16.29 -20.94
CA GLY A 112 10.58 -17.72 -20.72
C GLY A 112 9.75 -18.23 -19.53
N GLY A 113 9.36 -19.51 -19.53
CA GLY A 113 8.46 -20.08 -18.51
C GLY A 113 8.97 -19.93 -17.07
N ILE A 114 10.29 -20.05 -16.87
CA ILE A 114 10.93 -19.86 -15.56
C ILE A 114 10.86 -18.40 -15.11
N SER A 115 11.14 -17.45 -16.01
CA SER A 115 11.05 -16.01 -15.71
C SER A 115 9.60 -15.59 -15.43
N LEU A 116 8.62 -16.19 -16.10
CA LEU A 116 7.20 -15.97 -15.79
C LEU A 116 6.84 -16.49 -14.40
N LEU A 117 7.27 -17.72 -14.06
CA LEU A 117 7.03 -18.30 -12.74
C LEU A 117 7.66 -17.45 -11.62
N HIS A 118 8.90 -17.00 -11.80
CA HIS A 118 9.55 -16.09 -10.86
C HIS A 118 8.75 -14.78 -10.71
N ALA A 119 8.25 -14.21 -11.80
CA ALA A 119 7.42 -12.99 -11.76
C ALA A 119 6.13 -13.17 -10.97
N PHE A 120 5.46 -14.28 -11.24
CA PHE A 120 4.23 -14.63 -10.58
C PHE A 120 4.43 -14.80 -9.07
N LEU A 121 5.45 -15.55 -8.65
CA LEU A 121 5.76 -15.75 -7.24
C LEU A 121 6.16 -14.44 -6.54
N ALA A 122 6.93 -13.59 -7.22
CA ALA A 122 7.30 -12.28 -6.69
C ALA A 122 6.09 -11.34 -6.53
N ALA A 123 5.15 -11.37 -7.49
CA ALA A 123 3.90 -10.62 -7.41
C ALA A 123 3.01 -11.11 -6.26
N VAL A 124 2.82 -12.43 -6.16
CA VAL A 124 2.02 -13.04 -5.09
C VAL A 124 2.62 -12.72 -3.73
N TRP A 125 3.95 -12.82 -3.57
CA TRP A 125 4.61 -12.46 -2.31
C TRP A 125 4.39 -11.00 -1.94
N ALA A 126 4.52 -10.07 -2.90
CA ALA A 126 4.29 -8.66 -2.66
C ALA A 126 2.85 -8.38 -2.24
N VAL A 127 1.86 -9.01 -2.89
CA VAL A 127 0.44 -8.90 -2.52
C VAL A 127 0.17 -9.50 -1.14
N VAL A 128 0.80 -10.61 -0.76
CA VAL A 128 0.63 -11.20 0.57
C VAL A 128 1.18 -10.27 1.66
N VAL A 129 2.41 -9.77 1.49
CA VAL A 129 3.06 -8.89 2.48
C VAL A 129 2.27 -7.59 2.63
N TRP A 130 1.98 -6.91 1.52
CA TRP A 130 1.29 -5.64 1.54
C TRP A 130 -0.22 -5.76 1.80
N GLY A 131 -0.82 -6.89 1.46
CA GLY A 131 -2.19 -7.24 1.86
C GLY A 131 -2.33 -7.24 3.38
N LEU A 132 -1.46 -7.98 4.06
CA LEU A 132 -1.52 -8.12 5.51
C LEU A 132 -0.98 -6.88 6.25
N ILE A 133 0.23 -6.44 5.94
CA ILE A 133 0.87 -5.33 6.63
C ILE A 133 0.23 -4.00 6.25
N GLY A 134 -0.02 -3.79 4.95
CA GLY A 134 -0.72 -2.62 4.46
C GLY A 134 -2.16 -2.55 4.95
N GLY A 135 -2.87 -3.69 4.99
CA GLY A 135 -4.18 -3.80 5.63
C GLY A 135 -4.17 -3.43 7.12
N ALA A 136 -3.15 -3.86 7.88
CA ALA A 136 -2.99 -3.48 9.28
C ALA A 136 -2.71 -1.98 9.46
N ILE A 137 -1.84 -1.38 8.62
CA ILE A 137 -1.55 0.06 8.65
C ILE A 137 -2.80 0.85 8.27
N ALA A 138 -3.49 0.44 7.20
CA ALA A 138 -4.74 1.04 6.75
C ALA A 138 -5.78 0.99 7.87
N ARG A 139 -5.89 -0.13 8.60
CA ARG A 139 -6.80 -0.27 9.74
C ARG A 139 -6.49 0.67 10.89
N ILE A 140 -5.22 0.87 11.22
CA ILE A 140 -4.82 1.87 12.23
C ILE A 140 -5.18 3.27 11.74
N ALA A 141 -4.91 3.58 10.48
CA ALA A 141 -5.17 4.89 9.89
C ALA A 141 -6.67 5.20 9.79
N THR A 142 -7.51 4.26 9.34
CA THR A 142 -8.97 4.45 9.24
C THR A 142 -9.57 4.75 10.60
N VAL A 143 -9.25 3.95 11.62
CA VAL A 143 -9.78 4.16 12.98
C VAL A 143 -9.26 5.47 13.57
N GLN A 144 -7.96 5.77 13.44
CA GLN A 144 -7.40 7.01 13.95
C GLN A 144 -8.00 8.25 13.27
N VAL A 145 -8.25 8.20 11.97
CA VAL A 145 -8.86 9.32 11.23
C VAL A 145 -10.34 9.45 11.59
N ALA A 146 -11.08 8.35 11.71
CA ALA A 146 -12.52 8.33 11.93
C ALA A 146 -12.92 8.68 13.38
N THR A 147 -12.27 8.07 14.37
CA THR A 147 -12.65 8.19 15.79
C THR A 147 -11.69 9.07 16.60
N GLY A 148 -10.47 9.31 16.09
CA GLY A 148 -9.40 9.97 16.86
C GLY A 148 -8.71 9.03 17.86
N GLU A 149 -9.18 7.80 18.02
CA GLU A 149 -8.61 6.83 18.94
C GLU A 149 -7.39 6.13 18.34
N ARG A 150 -6.45 5.73 19.21
CA ARG A 150 -5.23 5.03 18.80
C ARG A 150 -5.44 3.51 18.88
N MET A 151 -5.46 2.83 17.74
CA MET A 151 -5.43 1.37 17.70
C MET A 151 -4.05 0.80 18.08
N GLY A 152 -4.03 -0.33 18.78
CA GLY A 152 -2.79 -1.08 19.07
C GLY A 152 -2.35 -1.97 17.91
N VAL A 153 -1.03 -2.17 17.74
CA VAL A 153 -0.45 -3.02 16.68
C VAL A 153 -1.02 -4.43 16.69
N LYS A 154 -1.16 -5.02 17.89
CA LYS A 154 -1.74 -6.38 18.06
C LYS A 154 -3.16 -6.49 17.49
N ASN A 155 -4.01 -5.50 17.76
CA ASN A 155 -5.39 -5.51 17.29
C ASN A 155 -5.48 -5.28 15.78
N ALA A 156 -4.62 -4.42 15.24
CA ALA A 156 -4.50 -4.19 13.81
C ALA A 156 -4.03 -5.44 13.05
N LEU A 157 -3.02 -6.15 13.57
CA LEU A 157 -2.57 -7.42 13.01
C LEU A 157 -3.63 -8.52 13.15
N LYS A 158 -4.27 -8.64 14.32
CA LYS A 158 -5.38 -9.60 14.50
C LYS A 158 -6.49 -9.38 13.48
N PHE A 159 -6.83 -8.12 13.22
CA PHE A 159 -7.77 -7.76 12.16
C PHE A 159 -7.26 -8.18 10.77
N ALA A 160 -6.03 -7.80 10.40
CA ALA A 160 -5.46 -8.10 9.10
C ALA A 160 -5.34 -9.60 8.82
N PHE A 161 -4.92 -10.40 9.82
CA PHE A 161 -4.89 -11.86 9.70
C PHE A 161 -6.30 -12.46 9.64
N GLY A 162 -7.25 -11.93 10.41
CA GLY A 162 -8.66 -12.35 10.36
C GLY A 162 -9.35 -12.02 9.03
N LYS A 163 -8.88 -10.97 8.33
CA LYS A 163 -9.35 -10.55 7.00
C LYS A 163 -8.29 -10.78 5.92
N SER A 164 -7.45 -11.80 6.09
CA SER A 164 -6.36 -12.13 5.14
C SER A 164 -6.89 -12.49 3.75
N VAL A 165 -7.99 -13.23 3.68
CA VAL A 165 -8.63 -13.63 2.42
C VAL A 165 -9.03 -12.42 1.57
N PRO A 166 -9.85 -11.47 2.04
CA PRO A 166 -10.21 -10.31 1.23
C PRO A 166 -9.02 -9.38 0.95
N LEU A 167 -8.07 -9.23 1.89
CA LEU A 167 -6.89 -8.39 1.69
C LEU A 167 -5.92 -8.93 0.64
N VAL A 168 -5.78 -10.25 0.52
CA VAL A 168 -4.84 -10.88 -0.44
C VAL A 168 -5.54 -11.29 -1.73
N LEU A 169 -6.71 -11.95 -1.65
CA LEU A 169 -7.42 -12.44 -2.83
C LEU A 169 -8.21 -11.33 -3.54
N GLY A 170 -8.60 -10.25 -2.85
CA GLY A 170 -9.29 -9.12 -3.46
C GLY A 170 -8.52 -8.56 -4.66
N PRO A 171 -7.27 -8.10 -4.47
CA PRO A 171 -6.42 -7.62 -5.58
C PRO A 171 -6.06 -8.68 -6.63
N LEU A 172 -6.04 -9.98 -6.28
CA LEU A 172 -5.74 -11.05 -7.23
C LEU A 172 -6.97 -11.46 -8.05
N SER A 173 -8.19 -11.19 -7.58
CA SER A 173 -9.41 -11.63 -8.25
C SER A 173 -9.61 -11.08 -9.68
N PRO A 174 -9.25 -9.82 -10.04
CA PRO A 174 -9.33 -9.36 -11.43
C PRO A 174 -8.39 -10.12 -12.37
N LEU A 175 -7.30 -10.68 -11.85
CA LEU A 175 -6.35 -11.47 -12.66
C LEU A 175 -6.98 -12.77 -13.16
N LEU A 176 -7.98 -13.31 -12.46
CA LEU A 176 -8.77 -14.44 -12.94
C LEU A 176 -9.56 -14.06 -14.20
N GLY A 177 -10.18 -12.87 -14.20
CA GLY A 177 -10.86 -12.35 -15.39
C GLY A 177 -9.91 -12.18 -16.58
N ILE A 178 -8.70 -11.68 -16.33
CA ILE A 178 -7.65 -11.57 -17.34
C ILE A 178 -7.22 -12.95 -17.86
N ALA A 179 -7.03 -13.93 -16.98
CA ALA A 179 -6.66 -15.29 -17.36
C ALA A 179 -7.75 -15.91 -18.26
N ILE A 180 -9.03 -15.77 -17.91
CA ILE A 180 -10.17 -16.25 -18.69
C ILE A 180 -10.19 -15.61 -20.09
N LEU A 181 -9.97 -14.30 -20.20
CA LEU A 181 -9.92 -13.58 -21.49
C LEU A 181 -8.66 -13.90 -22.31
N THR A 182 -7.57 -14.30 -21.65
CA THR A 182 -6.33 -14.69 -22.31
C THR A 182 -6.47 -16.03 -23.03
N VAL A 183 -7.21 -16.99 -22.46
CA VAL A 183 -7.43 -18.33 -23.06
C VAL A 183 -7.89 -18.29 -24.52
N PRO A 184 -9.00 -17.61 -24.89
CA PRO A 184 -9.43 -17.53 -26.29
C PRO A 184 -8.42 -16.79 -27.16
N CYS A 185 -7.67 -15.81 -26.64
CA CYS A 185 -6.60 -15.13 -27.38
C CYS A 185 -5.42 -16.08 -27.69
N VAL A 186 -5.08 -16.98 -26.75
CA VAL A 186 -4.06 -18.02 -26.96
C VAL A 186 -4.51 -18.99 -28.07
N PHE A 187 -5.77 -19.42 -28.04
CA PHE A 187 -6.33 -20.26 -29.11
C PHE A 187 -6.38 -19.53 -30.45
N PHE A 188 -6.74 -18.24 -30.47
CA PHE A 188 -6.68 -17.41 -31.66
C PHE A 188 -5.26 -17.35 -32.25
N GLY A 189 -4.24 -17.29 -31.39
CA GLY A 189 -2.84 -17.34 -31.80
C GLY A 189 -2.45 -18.59 -32.62
N LEU A 190 -3.18 -19.70 -32.50
CA LEU A 190 -2.94 -20.91 -33.28
C LEU A 190 -3.25 -20.71 -34.78
N LEU A 191 -4.10 -19.75 -35.15
CA LEU A 191 -4.38 -19.41 -36.56
C LEU A 191 -3.11 -19.00 -37.32
N TYR A 192 -2.17 -18.33 -36.64
CA TYR A 192 -0.88 -17.95 -37.22
C TYR A 192 0.04 -19.15 -37.51
N ARG A 193 -0.27 -20.35 -37.00
CA ARG A 193 0.49 -21.57 -37.28
C ARG A 193 -0.01 -22.33 -38.51
N LEU A 194 -1.13 -21.92 -39.11
CA LEU A 194 -1.65 -22.58 -40.31
C LEU A 194 -0.66 -22.40 -41.48
N PRO A 195 -0.38 -23.46 -42.27
CA PRO A 195 0.53 -23.38 -43.40
C PRO A 195 0.02 -22.42 -44.47
N THR A 196 0.95 -21.82 -45.23
CA THR A 196 0.67 -20.82 -46.29
C THR A 196 0.34 -19.43 -45.74
N SER A 197 0.38 -18.40 -46.59
CA SER A 197 -0.02 -17.02 -46.26
C SER A 197 -1.47 -16.88 -45.76
N ILE A 198 -2.29 -17.93 -45.85
CA ILE A 198 -3.71 -17.95 -45.43
C ILE A 198 -3.84 -17.72 -43.91
N GLY A 199 -3.00 -18.34 -43.09
CA GLY A 199 -3.06 -18.23 -41.63
C GLY A 199 -2.98 -16.78 -41.13
N PRO A 200 -1.90 -16.04 -41.48
CA PRO A 200 -1.77 -14.62 -41.14
C PRO A 200 -2.86 -13.73 -41.74
N ILE A 201 -3.36 -14.00 -42.96
CA ILE A 201 -4.43 -13.20 -43.59
C ILE A 201 -5.74 -13.36 -42.81
N VAL A 202 -6.15 -14.60 -42.52
CA VAL A 202 -7.38 -14.88 -41.76
C VAL A 202 -7.26 -14.34 -40.33
N ALA A 203 -6.11 -14.52 -39.68
CA ALA A 203 -5.86 -13.97 -38.36
C ALA A 203 -5.85 -12.43 -38.36
N GLY A 204 -5.35 -11.80 -39.43
CA GLY A 204 -5.42 -10.35 -39.63
C GLY A 204 -6.85 -9.83 -39.79
N LEU A 205 -7.68 -10.54 -40.55
CA LEU A 205 -9.10 -10.19 -40.73
C LEU A 205 -9.90 -10.29 -39.43
N LEU A 206 -9.62 -11.31 -38.62
CA LEU A 206 -10.31 -11.55 -37.34
C LEU A 206 -9.61 -10.89 -36.14
N LEU A 207 -8.57 -10.08 -36.36
CA LEU A 207 -7.75 -9.45 -35.32
C LEU A 207 -8.58 -8.58 -34.35
N VAL A 208 -9.74 -8.11 -34.79
CA VAL A 208 -10.70 -7.37 -33.94
C VAL A 208 -11.06 -8.14 -32.66
N LEU A 209 -11.12 -9.48 -32.70
CA LEU A 209 -11.47 -10.30 -31.53
C LEU A 209 -10.43 -10.21 -30.39
N PRO A 210 -9.14 -10.54 -30.61
CA PRO A 210 -8.13 -10.37 -29.56
C PRO A 210 -7.89 -8.89 -29.20
N LEU A 211 -8.12 -7.94 -30.10
CA LEU A 211 -8.04 -6.51 -29.76
C LEU A 211 -9.13 -6.07 -28.78
N LEU A 212 -10.38 -6.53 -28.99
CA LEU A 212 -11.48 -6.27 -28.04
C LEU A 212 -11.21 -6.94 -26.68
N ALA A 213 -10.75 -8.18 -26.68
CA ALA A 213 -10.34 -8.85 -25.43
C ALA A 213 -9.18 -8.09 -24.75
N GLY A 214 -8.20 -7.63 -25.51
CA GLY A 214 -7.09 -6.80 -25.04
C GLY A 214 -7.54 -5.48 -24.43
N LEU A 215 -8.53 -4.82 -25.04
CA LEU A 215 -9.14 -3.61 -24.49
C LEU A 215 -9.80 -3.89 -23.14
N VAL A 216 -10.58 -4.97 -23.01
CA VAL A 216 -11.22 -5.34 -21.74
C VAL A 216 -10.17 -5.68 -20.68
N MET A 217 -9.14 -6.45 -21.02
CA MET A 217 -8.03 -6.76 -20.10
C MET A 217 -7.30 -5.49 -19.64
N ALA A 218 -7.07 -4.53 -20.55
CA ALA A 218 -6.44 -3.25 -20.22
C ALA A 218 -7.31 -2.43 -19.25
N LEU A 219 -8.62 -2.34 -19.47
CA LEU A 219 -9.54 -1.65 -18.57
C LEU A 219 -9.57 -2.30 -17.18
N ILE A 220 -9.55 -3.63 -17.11
CA ILE A 220 -9.46 -4.37 -15.84
C ILE A 220 -8.14 -4.04 -15.12
N LEU A 221 -7.01 -4.05 -15.83
CA LEU A 221 -5.69 -3.74 -15.26
C LEU A 221 -5.57 -2.29 -14.77
N VAL A 222 -6.11 -1.32 -15.53
CA VAL A 222 -6.14 0.09 -15.12
C VAL A 222 -7.00 0.25 -13.86
N GLY A 223 -8.18 -0.37 -13.83
CA GLY A 223 -9.03 -0.39 -12.63
C GLY A 223 -8.31 -1.01 -11.42
N LEU A 224 -7.60 -2.12 -11.61
CA LEU A 224 -6.84 -2.76 -10.53
C LEU A 224 -5.68 -1.87 -10.06
N ALA A 225 -4.87 -1.35 -10.98
CA ALA A 225 -3.70 -0.51 -10.66
C ALA A 225 -4.05 0.77 -9.89
N THR A 226 -5.22 1.34 -10.16
CA THR A 226 -5.72 2.55 -9.49
C THR A 226 -6.59 2.26 -8.27
N GLY A 227 -7.30 1.12 -8.25
CA GLY A 227 -8.29 0.78 -7.22
C GLY A 227 -7.76 -0.10 -6.10
N TRP A 228 -6.66 -0.84 -6.29
CA TRP A 228 -6.13 -1.76 -5.27
C TRP A 228 -5.85 -1.11 -3.90
N PRO A 229 -5.36 0.14 -3.76
CA PRO A 229 -5.14 0.73 -2.43
C PRO A 229 -6.47 1.00 -1.73
N LEU A 230 -7.50 1.38 -2.52
CA LEU A 230 -8.85 1.61 -2.02
C LEU A 230 -9.53 0.30 -1.58
N MET A 231 -9.23 -0.85 -2.21
CA MET A 231 -9.72 -2.16 -1.74
C MET A 231 -9.24 -2.47 -0.32
N HIS A 232 -7.96 -2.20 -0.02
CA HIS A 232 -7.43 -2.43 1.32
C HIS A 232 -8.03 -1.45 2.33
N ALA A 233 -8.18 -0.18 1.92
CA ALA A 233 -8.80 0.85 2.74
C ALA A 233 -10.28 0.53 3.03
N SER A 234 -11.01 -0.03 2.06
CA SER A 234 -12.41 -0.40 2.22
C SER A 234 -12.58 -1.59 3.15
N VAL A 235 -11.80 -2.65 2.98
CA VAL A 235 -11.74 -3.77 3.94
C VAL A 235 -11.38 -3.24 5.33
N ALA A 236 -10.40 -2.35 5.43
CA ALA A 236 -9.97 -1.75 6.70
C ALA A 236 -11.02 -0.83 7.34
N ALA A 237 -11.93 -0.24 6.57
CA ALA A 237 -12.97 0.64 7.09
C ALA A 237 -14.27 -0.13 7.42
N GLU A 238 -14.66 -1.06 6.58
CA GLU A 238 -15.99 -1.68 6.58
C GLU A 238 -15.97 -3.13 7.06
N ALA A 239 -14.78 -3.75 7.14
CA ALA A 239 -14.61 -5.17 7.44
C ALA A 239 -15.42 -6.08 6.49
N GLU A 240 -15.55 -5.67 5.23
CA GLU A 240 -16.28 -6.38 4.17
C GLU A 240 -15.48 -7.55 3.56
N ASP A 241 -16.07 -8.20 2.56
CA ASP A 241 -15.44 -9.28 1.80
C ASP A 241 -14.78 -8.77 0.52
N GLY A 242 -13.98 -9.63 -0.14
CA GLY A 242 -13.08 -9.20 -1.22
C GLY A 242 -13.81 -8.71 -2.47
N PHE A 243 -14.98 -9.28 -2.77
CA PHE A 243 -15.79 -8.87 -3.91
C PHE A 243 -16.47 -7.52 -3.68
N ASP A 244 -16.96 -7.27 -2.46
CA ASP A 244 -17.53 -5.99 -2.07
C ASP A 244 -16.46 -4.88 -2.11
N ALA A 245 -15.27 -5.17 -1.58
CA ALA A 245 -14.12 -4.28 -1.66
C ALA A 245 -13.70 -3.96 -3.10
N LEU A 246 -13.70 -4.97 -3.97
CA LEU A 246 -13.41 -4.78 -5.40
C LEU A 246 -14.45 -3.91 -6.08
N SER A 247 -15.74 -4.24 -5.93
CA SER A 247 -16.82 -3.52 -6.61
C SER A 247 -16.86 -2.05 -6.17
N ARG A 248 -16.73 -1.77 -4.88
CA ARG A 248 -16.72 -0.42 -4.32
C ARG A 248 -15.49 0.39 -4.75
N SER A 249 -14.30 -0.20 -4.68
CA SER A 249 -13.08 0.49 -5.12
C SER A 249 -13.12 0.87 -6.61
N TYR A 250 -13.60 -0.04 -7.47
CA TYR A 250 -13.80 0.25 -8.89
C TYR A 250 -14.86 1.34 -9.09
N ALA A 251 -16.00 1.26 -8.38
CA ALA A 251 -17.05 2.27 -8.45
C ALA A 251 -16.50 3.67 -8.12
N TYR A 252 -15.71 3.81 -7.05
CA TYR A 252 -15.16 5.11 -6.65
C TYR A 252 -14.18 5.69 -7.67
N VAL A 253 -13.34 4.83 -8.27
CA VAL A 253 -12.40 5.22 -9.33
C VAL A 253 -13.15 5.74 -10.57
N PHE A 254 -14.17 5.02 -11.03
CA PHE A 254 -14.83 5.31 -12.31
C PHE A 254 -16.00 6.30 -12.20
N GLN A 255 -16.66 6.43 -11.05
CA GLN A 255 -17.79 7.37 -10.88
C GLN A 255 -17.33 8.81 -10.64
N ARG A 256 -16.19 9.01 -9.95
CA ARG A 256 -15.66 10.34 -9.61
C ARG A 256 -14.17 10.49 -9.95
N PRO A 257 -13.73 10.19 -11.19
CA PRO A 257 -12.31 10.09 -11.55
C PRO A 257 -11.54 11.39 -11.30
N LEU A 258 -12.15 12.55 -11.57
CA LEU A 258 -11.52 13.86 -11.36
C LEU A 258 -11.32 14.18 -9.87
N ARG A 259 -12.28 13.80 -9.01
CA ARG A 259 -12.17 14.01 -7.56
C ARG A 259 -11.12 13.08 -6.96
N TYR A 260 -11.10 11.82 -7.42
CA TYR A 260 -10.06 10.89 -7.02
C TYR A 260 -8.67 11.37 -7.44
N ALA A 261 -8.50 11.81 -8.70
CA ALA A 261 -7.26 12.38 -9.18
C ALA A 261 -6.83 13.63 -8.37
N PHE A 262 -7.76 14.52 -8.04
CA PHE A 262 -7.48 15.67 -7.18
C PHE A 262 -6.93 15.25 -5.82
N TYR A 263 -7.56 14.25 -5.16
CA TYR A 263 -7.07 13.74 -3.88
C TYR A 263 -5.71 13.05 -4.00
N LEU A 264 -5.45 12.32 -5.08
CA LEU A 264 -4.13 11.71 -5.34
C LEU A 264 -3.04 12.78 -5.54
N ILE A 265 -3.29 13.82 -6.34
CA ILE A 265 -2.35 14.91 -6.58
C ILE A 265 -2.06 15.65 -5.27
N LEU A 266 -3.10 15.96 -4.50
CA LEU A 266 -2.95 16.64 -3.22
C LEU A 266 -2.18 15.77 -2.21
N ALA A 267 -2.50 14.48 -2.12
CA ALA A 267 -1.73 13.55 -1.29
C ALA A 267 -0.27 13.46 -1.77
N TRP A 268 -0.01 13.45 -3.07
CA TRP A 268 1.35 13.42 -3.58
C TRP A 268 2.14 14.67 -3.18
N ILE A 269 1.58 15.88 -3.33
CA ILE A 269 2.22 17.15 -2.90
C ILE A 269 2.51 17.15 -1.39
N ILE A 270 1.54 16.71 -0.60
CA ILE A 270 1.65 16.58 0.86
C ILE A 270 2.75 15.57 1.23
N GLY A 271 2.80 14.43 0.54
CA GLY A 271 3.83 13.42 0.70
C GLY A 271 5.22 13.94 0.36
N LEU A 272 5.35 14.81 -0.65
CA LEU A 272 6.63 15.39 -1.06
C LEU A 272 7.21 16.29 0.04
N ALA A 273 6.37 17.10 0.68
CA ALA A 273 6.80 17.85 1.84
C ALA A 273 7.21 16.92 3.01
N GLY A 274 6.46 15.84 3.22
CA GLY A 274 6.76 14.87 4.27
C GLY A 274 8.06 14.09 4.07
N ILE A 275 8.35 13.64 2.84
CA ILE A 275 9.58 12.90 2.55
C ILE A 275 10.82 13.78 2.70
N VAL A 276 10.74 15.05 2.29
CA VAL A 276 11.80 16.04 2.53
C VAL A 276 12.06 16.17 4.03
N PHE A 277 11.00 16.37 4.82
CA PHE A 277 11.10 16.51 6.27
C PHE A 277 11.72 15.27 6.93
N VAL A 278 11.21 14.08 6.63
CA VAL A 278 11.70 12.81 7.21
C VAL A 278 13.14 12.53 6.80
N SER A 279 13.52 12.84 5.55
CA SER A 279 14.89 12.67 5.07
C SER A 279 15.86 13.62 5.77
N LEU A 280 15.51 14.91 5.88
CA LEU A 280 16.30 15.89 6.62
C LEU A 280 16.43 15.51 8.10
N PHE A 281 15.34 15.04 8.71
CA PHE A 281 15.36 14.59 10.10
C PHE A 281 16.27 13.36 10.29
N ALA A 282 16.18 12.36 9.42
CA ALA A 282 17.05 11.18 9.47
C ALA A 282 18.53 11.55 9.28
N GLN A 283 18.83 12.44 8.33
CA GLN A 283 20.17 12.98 8.13
C GLN A 283 20.66 13.77 9.34
N LEU A 284 19.80 14.59 9.96
CA LEU A 284 20.14 15.34 11.17
C LEU A 284 20.45 14.40 12.33
N VAL A 285 19.68 13.33 12.52
CA VAL A 285 19.93 12.32 13.55
C VAL A 285 21.31 11.69 13.38
N VAL A 286 21.64 11.26 12.16
CA VAL A 286 22.96 10.70 11.85
C VAL A 286 24.04 11.76 12.06
N GLN A 287 23.89 12.95 11.48
CA GLN A 287 24.87 14.05 11.57
C GLN A 287 25.17 14.46 13.01
N MET A 288 24.14 14.57 13.87
CA MET A 288 24.33 14.90 15.28
C MET A 288 25.05 13.78 16.04
N ALA A 289 24.77 12.51 15.72
CA ALA A 289 25.51 11.39 16.28
C ALA A 289 26.99 11.41 15.84
N GLN A 290 27.27 11.67 14.57
CA GLN A 290 28.64 11.79 14.05
C GLN A 290 29.39 12.96 14.69
N TRP A 291 28.74 14.12 14.78
CA TRP A 291 29.30 15.31 15.42
C TRP A 291 29.63 15.04 16.89
N ALA A 292 28.73 14.42 17.65
CA ALA A 292 28.97 14.07 19.05
C ALA A 292 30.14 13.09 19.21
N LEU A 293 30.23 12.05 18.37
CA LEU A 293 31.33 11.08 18.41
C LEU A 293 32.68 11.69 18.04
N SER A 294 32.71 12.74 17.21
CA SER A 294 33.95 13.38 16.76
C SER A 294 34.77 14.03 17.88
N TYR A 295 34.15 14.32 19.04
CA TYR A 295 34.85 14.87 20.19
C TYR A 295 35.84 13.90 20.84
N SER A 296 35.62 12.58 20.73
CA SER A 296 36.41 11.57 21.43
C SER A 296 36.95 10.45 20.54
N ALA A 297 36.29 10.17 19.42
CA ALA A 297 36.69 9.08 18.53
C ALA A 297 37.80 9.52 17.56
N PRO A 298 38.73 8.61 17.17
CA PRO A 298 39.68 8.87 16.09
C PRO A 298 38.94 9.22 14.79
N HIS A 299 39.30 10.37 14.20
CA HIS A 299 38.56 10.97 13.09
C HIS A 299 38.59 10.09 11.83
N ASP A 300 39.74 9.46 11.55
CA ASP A 300 39.99 8.55 10.45
C ASP A 300 39.15 7.28 10.53
N GLN A 301 39.11 6.65 11.71
CA GLN A 301 38.32 5.45 11.95
C GLN A 301 36.81 5.74 11.91
N LEU A 302 36.38 6.84 12.54
CA LEU A 302 34.98 7.25 12.57
C LEU A 302 34.46 7.55 11.16
N GLN A 303 35.23 8.31 10.37
CA GLN A 303 34.86 8.63 8.99
C GLN A 303 34.78 7.37 8.10
N ALA A 304 35.69 6.41 8.30
CA ALA A 304 35.68 5.16 7.54
C ALA A 304 34.44 4.29 7.84
N LEU A 305 34.00 4.24 9.10
CA LEU A 305 32.85 3.43 9.52
C LEU A 305 31.49 4.03 9.15
N LEU A 306 31.42 5.34 8.97
CA LEU A 306 30.18 6.05 8.67
C LEU A 306 29.96 6.27 7.17
N GLN A 307 31.01 6.19 6.35
CA GLN A 307 30.90 6.31 4.89
C GLN A 307 30.77 4.92 4.23
N PRO A 308 29.67 4.64 3.51
CA PRO A 308 29.48 3.40 2.76
C PRO A 308 30.65 3.12 1.83
N GLY A 309 31.14 1.88 1.83
CA GLY A 309 32.15 1.40 0.90
C GLY A 309 33.62 1.70 1.23
N ARG A 310 33.92 2.42 2.33
CA ARG A 310 35.33 2.67 2.74
C ARG A 310 35.97 1.53 3.53
N VAL A 311 35.20 0.77 4.29
CA VAL A 311 35.68 -0.37 5.09
C VAL A 311 35.06 -1.64 4.51
N PRO A 312 35.83 -2.72 4.31
CA PRO A 312 35.27 -4.02 3.95
C PRO A 312 34.20 -4.45 4.96
N LEU A 313 33.03 -4.85 4.46
CA LEU A 313 31.87 -5.26 5.26
C LEU A 313 32.12 -6.51 6.11
N ASP A 314 33.30 -7.13 6.01
CA ASP A 314 33.66 -8.34 6.75
C ASP A 314 33.97 -8.06 8.22
N SER A 315 34.38 -6.83 8.56
CA SER A 315 34.71 -6.46 9.94
C SER A 315 33.46 -6.37 10.83
N ALA A 316 33.55 -6.86 12.07
CA ALA A 316 32.45 -6.79 13.04
C ALA A 316 32.01 -5.34 13.33
N ALA A 317 32.96 -4.41 13.38
CA ALA A 317 32.69 -2.98 13.59
C ALA A 317 31.89 -2.37 12.42
N ALA A 318 32.28 -2.65 11.16
CA ALA A 318 31.53 -2.17 10.00
C ALA A 318 30.11 -2.72 10.01
N LYS A 319 29.91 -4.02 10.28
CA LYS A 319 28.57 -4.64 10.35
C LYS A 319 27.68 -3.97 11.39
N LEU A 320 28.19 -3.69 12.58
CA LEU A 320 27.42 -3.04 13.65
C LEU A 320 27.07 -1.58 13.32
N HIS A 321 28.00 -0.82 12.73
CA HIS A 321 27.73 0.55 12.28
C HIS A 321 26.70 0.59 11.15
N THR A 322 26.88 -0.23 10.11
CA THR A 322 25.94 -0.35 9.01
C THR A 322 24.56 -0.78 9.49
N PHE A 323 24.47 -1.69 10.47
CA PHE A 323 23.20 -2.11 11.06
C PHE A 323 22.42 -0.90 11.65
N TRP A 324 23.04 -0.09 12.51
CA TRP A 324 22.34 1.04 13.12
C TRP A 324 21.98 2.13 12.12
N LEU A 325 22.84 2.41 11.14
CA LEU A 325 22.53 3.33 10.05
C LEU A 325 21.38 2.81 9.18
N ALA A 326 21.35 1.49 8.93
CA ALA A 326 20.26 0.84 8.21
C ALA A 326 18.95 0.88 9.00
N VAL A 327 18.97 0.82 10.34
CA VAL A 327 17.76 1.02 11.16
C VAL A 327 17.18 2.42 10.96
N VAL A 328 18.01 3.46 11.00
CA VAL A 328 17.55 4.85 10.75
C VAL A 328 17.01 4.99 9.32
N GLY A 329 17.74 4.47 8.33
CA GLY A 329 17.31 4.46 6.93
C GLY A 329 15.99 3.70 6.73
N LEU A 330 15.82 2.54 7.35
CA LEU A 330 14.62 1.72 7.28
C LEU A 330 13.40 2.41 7.88
N LEU A 331 13.57 3.14 8.99
CA LEU A 331 12.47 3.90 9.59
C LEU A 331 12.07 5.09 8.72
N ALA A 332 13.05 5.79 8.15
CA ALA A 332 12.80 6.87 7.19
C ALA A 332 12.09 6.36 5.93
N HIS A 333 12.52 5.21 5.39
CA HIS A 333 11.91 4.57 4.23
C HIS A 333 10.52 3.99 4.54
N GLY A 334 10.36 3.41 5.75
CA GLY A 334 9.10 2.90 6.25
C GLY A 334 8.02 3.97 6.36
N TRP A 335 8.40 5.24 6.50
CA TRP A 335 7.47 6.36 6.45
C TRP A 335 6.74 6.45 5.11
N ILE A 336 7.40 6.17 3.98
CA ILE A 336 6.78 6.22 2.64
C ILE A 336 5.58 5.27 2.58
N TYR A 337 5.74 4.06 3.10
CA TYR A 337 4.69 3.04 3.12
C TYR A 337 3.62 3.34 4.17
N SER A 338 4.01 3.81 5.35
CA SER A 338 3.07 4.29 6.38
C SER A 338 2.18 5.41 5.84
N TYR A 339 2.78 6.37 5.12
CA TYR A 339 2.11 7.48 4.48
C TYR A 339 1.17 7.02 3.38
N PHE A 340 1.66 6.18 2.46
CA PHE A 340 0.86 5.63 1.36
C PHE A 340 -0.44 4.99 1.85
N TRP A 341 -0.36 4.10 2.83
CA TRP A 341 -1.54 3.43 3.37
C TRP A 341 -2.45 4.38 4.15
N SER A 342 -1.88 5.32 4.91
CA SER A 342 -2.65 6.34 5.64
C SER A 342 -3.40 7.29 4.69
N ALA A 343 -2.75 7.67 3.58
CA ALA A 343 -3.34 8.49 2.53
C ALA A 343 -4.45 7.73 1.82
N ALA A 344 -4.21 6.48 1.39
CA ALA A 344 -5.22 5.63 0.76
C ALA A 344 -6.47 5.46 1.64
N SER A 345 -6.28 5.22 2.95
CA SER A 345 -7.38 5.18 3.93
C SER A 345 -8.16 6.48 4.01
N THR A 346 -7.47 7.62 4.07
CA THR A 346 -8.13 8.93 4.15
C THR A 346 -8.89 9.25 2.86
N ILE A 347 -8.30 8.97 1.69
CA ILE A 347 -8.92 9.18 0.38
C ILE A 347 -10.17 8.31 0.25
N TYR A 348 -10.11 7.05 0.66
CA TYR A 348 -11.28 6.17 0.69
C TYR A 348 -12.41 6.75 1.54
N LEU A 349 -12.13 7.21 2.76
CA LEU A 349 -13.13 7.82 3.65
C LEU A 349 -13.75 9.10 3.05
N LEU A 350 -12.97 9.87 2.28
CA LEU A 350 -13.48 11.06 1.58
C LEU A 350 -14.35 10.70 0.37
N LEU A 351 -13.95 9.69 -0.41
CA LEU A 351 -14.70 9.23 -1.56
C LEU A 351 -16.00 8.56 -1.16
N ARG A 352 -16.01 7.70 -0.13
CA ARG A 352 -17.25 7.05 0.33
C ARG A 352 -18.29 8.06 0.81
N GLN A 353 -17.87 9.15 1.46
CA GLN A 353 -18.79 10.19 1.89
C GLN A 353 -19.42 10.92 0.70
N ASP A 354 -18.65 11.10 -0.37
CA ASP A 354 -19.10 11.81 -1.57
C ASP A 354 -19.92 10.94 -2.54
N VAL A 355 -19.63 9.64 -2.59
CA VAL A 355 -20.28 8.67 -3.49
C VAL A 355 -21.47 8.00 -2.82
N ASP A 356 -21.28 7.46 -1.61
CA ASP A 356 -22.28 6.66 -0.89
C ASP A 356 -23.08 7.48 0.15
N GLY A 357 -22.62 8.68 0.49
CA GLY A 357 -23.21 9.50 1.56
C GLY A 357 -22.92 9.00 2.98
N THR A 358 -22.11 7.94 3.13
CA THR A 358 -21.74 7.38 4.43
C THR A 358 -20.79 8.30 5.20
N ASP A 359 -21.11 8.62 6.45
CA ASP A 359 -20.26 9.48 7.28
C ASP A 359 -18.87 8.84 7.46
N TRP A 360 -17.80 9.60 7.25
CA TRP A 360 -16.40 9.21 7.42
C TRP A 360 -16.06 8.74 8.84
N ARG A 361 -16.91 9.02 9.85
CA ARG A 361 -16.76 8.50 11.22
C ARG A 361 -17.26 7.06 11.40
N GLN A 362 -18.15 6.60 10.54
CA GLN A 362 -18.75 5.26 10.63
C GLN A 362 -17.76 4.24 10.11
N VAL A 363 -17.01 3.62 11.01
CA VAL A 363 -16.03 2.57 10.68
C VAL A 363 -16.41 1.35 11.50
N ALA A 364 -16.34 0.17 10.91
CA ALA A 364 -16.58 -1.08 11.64
C ALA A 364 -15.56 -1.17 12.78
N LEU A 365 -15.97 -1.14 14.04
CA LEU A 365 -15.07 -1.25 15.20
C LEU A 365 -15.10 -2.67 15.77
N PRO A 366 -14.01 -3.15 16.40
CA PRO A 366 -14.09 -4.36 17.22
C PRO A 366 -15.15 -4.18 18.31
N PRO A 367 -15.88 -5.24 18.70
CA PRO A 367 -16.81 -5.16 19.82
C PRO A 367 -16.06 -4.68 21.06
N ALA A 368 -16.63 -3.68 21.74
CA ALA A 368 -16.05 -3.14 22.96
C ALA A 368 -15.88 -4.28 23.99
N PRO A 369 -14.77 -4.31 24.76
CA PRO A 369 -14.67 -5.25 25.87
C PRO A 369 -15.88 -5.04 26.81
N PRO A 370 -16.40 -6.11 27.43
CA PRO A 370 -17.53 -6.00 28.35
C PRO A 370 -17.23 -4.94 29.38
N ASN A 371 -18.03 -3.87 29.43
CA ASN A 371 -17.85 -2.82 30.42
C ASN A 371 -18.34 -3.38 31.77
N PRO A 372 -17.47 -3.56 32.78
CA PRO A 372 -17.89 -4.12 34.07
C PRO A 372 -18.93 -3.23 34.79
N LEU A 373 -19.05 -1.96 34.37
CA LEU A 373 -19.97 -0.98 34.92
C LEU A 373 -21.32 -0.94 34.19
N LEU A 374 -21.45 -1.62 33.04
CA LEU A 374 -22.72 -1.74 32.33
C LEU A 374 -23.23 -3.17 32.49
N PRO A 375 -24.50 -3.37 32.90
CA PRO A 375 -25.07 -4.70 32.90
C PRO A 375 -24.98 -5.29 31.48
N ALA A 376 -24.63 -6.58 31.39
CA ALA A 376 -24.63 -7.28 30.12
C ALA A 376 -26.03 -7.15 29.51
N VAL A 377 -26.12 -6.48 28.36
CA VAL A 377 -27.38 -6.38 27.63
C VAL A 377 -27.68 -7.79 27.13
N GLU A 378 -28.64 -8.47 27.76
CA GLU A 378 -29.16 -9.71 27.22
C GLU A 378 -29.68 -9.44 25.81
N PRO A 379 -29.30 -10.26 24.82
CA PRO A 379 -29.85 -10.10 23.48
C PRO A 379 -31.36 -10.20 23.56
N ILE A 380 -32.06 -9.21 23.01
CA ILE A 380 -33.51 -9.20 22.90
C ILE A 380 -33.91 -10.52 22.25
N SER A 381 -34.62 -11.38 22.98
CA SER A 381 -35.22 -12.57 22.41
C SER A 381 -36.15 -12.11 21.30
N THR A 382 -35.82 -12.50 20.06
CA THR A 382 -36.76 -12.41 18.95
C THR A 382 -38.01 -13.18 19.37
N PRO A 383 -39.21 -12.59 19.35
CA PRO A 383 -40.43 -13.32 19.70
C PRO A 383 -40.72 -14.32 18.58
N ASP A 384 -40.20 -15.53 18.73
CA ASP A 384 -40.67 -16.69 17.99
C ASP A 384 -42.06 -17.07 18.53
N ASN A 385 -43.02 -17.10 17.60
CA ASN A 385 -44.31 -17.80 17.68
C ASN A 385 -45.38 -17.24 18.63
N LEU A 386 -46.12 -16.22 18.16
CA LEU A 386 -47.46 -15.86 18.67
C LEU A 386 -48.61 -16.24 17.70
N ASN A 387 -48.40 -17.17 16.75
CA ASN A 387 -49.42 -17.50 15.73
C ASN A 387 -49.95 -18.95 15.77
N THR A 388 -49.98 -19.58 16.94
CA THR A 388 -50.70 -20.86 17.13
C THR A 388 -51.36 -20.95 18.50
N ALA A 389 -52.32 -20.07 18.79
CA ALA A 389 -53.32 -20.28 19.84
C ALA A 389 -54.48 -19.30 19.63
N GLY A 390 -55.57 -19.75 18.99
CA GLY A 390 -56.80 -18.95 18.88
C GLY A 390 -57.58 -19.09 17.57
N MET A 391 -57.80 -20.31 17.09
CA MET A 391 -58.98 -20.63 16.29
C MET A 391 -59.47 -22.01 16.73
N GLU A 392 -60.18 -22.02 17.86
CA GLU A 392 -61.26 -22.96 18.14
C GLU A 392 -62.57 -22.19 18.16
#